data_AF-A0A928C0Q5-F1
#
_entry.id   AF-A0A928C0Q5-F1
#
_cell.length_a   1.000
_cell.length_b   1.000
_cell.length_c   1.000
_cell.angle_alpha   90.00
_cell.angle_beta   90.00
_cell.angle_gamma   90.00
#
_symmetry.space_group_name_H-M   'P 1'
#
loop_
_entity.id
_entity.type
_entity.pdbx_description
1 polymer ?
#
loop_
_entity_poly.entity_id
_entity_poly.type
_entity_poly.pdbx_seq_one_letter_code
_entity_poly.pdbx_strand_id
1 'polypeptide(L)'
;MKKRKTSLDIWVDVPEDMKRYLKNYGYHFNRKLYKFAVSKMYREIKGTDKTEPIAPTEKEKVDELLKKYSITLENNEMYDATYIYSMAMADLYGTGKSLPTEQFVALYIKDKIDDIDQPDGYIFNEWYAKMCFAGIPVDWEEML
;
A
#
# COMPACT_ATOMS: atom_id res chain seq x y z
N MET A 1 9.32 -17.44 18.49
CA MET A 1 8.20 -17.11 17.59
C MET A 1 6.88 -17.15 18.36
N LYS A 2 6.10 -16.06 18.33
CA LYS A 2 4.71 -16.06 18.81
C LYS A 2 3.92 -17.07 17.95
N LYS A 3 3.06 -17.90 18.55
CA LYS A 3 2.20 -18.83 17.79
C LYS A 3 1.29 -18.00 16.88
N ARG A 4 1.36 -18.20 15.56
CA ARG A 4 0.48 -17.52 14.60
C ARG A 4 -0.93 -18.11 14.69
N LYS A 5 -1.94 -17.25 14.80
CA LYS A 5 -3.34 -17.66 14.65
C LYS A 5 -3.64 -17.80 13.16
N THR A 6 -4.47 -18.76 12.79
CA THR A 6 -4.95 -18.91 11.40
C THR A 6 -5.79 -17.69 11.01
N SER A 7 -5.55 -17.11 9.83
CA SER A 7 -6.40 -16.04 9.31
C SER A 7 -7.82 -16.57 9.08
N LEU A 8 -8.83 -15.72 9.28
CA LEU A 8 -10.22 -16.04 8.94
C LEU A 8 -10.49 -15.93 7.44
N ASP A 9 -9.58 -15.32 6.67
CA ASP A 9 -9.70 -15.21 5.21
C ASP A 9 -9.72 -16.58 4.51
N ILE A 10 -9.27 -17.65 5.19
CA ILE A 10 -9.36 -19.02 4.68
C ILE A 10 -10.81 -19.47 4.38
N TRP A 11 -11.80 -18.79 4.98
CA TRP A 11 -13.22 -19.08 4.79
C TRP A 11 -13.86 -18.23 3.70
N VAL A 12 -13.15 -17.23 3.18
CA VAL A 12 -13.63 -16.39 2.09
C VAL A 12 -13.33 -17.11 0.78
N ASP A 13 -14.38 -17.39 0.01
CA ASP A 13 -14.18 -17.89 -1.34
C ASP A 13 -13.71 -16.73 -2.23
N VAL A 14 -12.52 -16.90 -2.81
CA VAL A 14 -11.90 -15.92 -3.69
C VAL A 14 -11.85 -16.44 -5.13
N PRO A 15 -11.98 -15.56 -6.13
CA PRO A 15 -11.87 -15.93 -7.54
C PRO A 15 -10.60 -16.72 -7.90
N GLU A 16 -10.67 -17.58 -8.92
CA GLU A 16 -9.56 -18.47 -9.30
C GLU A 16 -8.33 -17.71 -9.82
N ASP A 17 -8.54 -16.62 -10.52
CA ASP A 17 -7.54 -15.64 -10.95
C ASP A 17 -6.86 -14.95 -9.75
N MET A 18 -7.61 -14.59 -8.71
CA MET A 18 -7.04 -14.11 -7.44
C MET A 18 -6.15 -15.17 -6.78
N LYS A 19 -6.60 -16.44 -6.75
CA LYS A 19 -5.78 -17.55 -6.19
C LYS A 19 -4.46 -17.68 -6.93
N ARG A 20 -4.45 -17.52 -8.26
CA ARG A 20 -3.22 -17.50 -9.07
C ARG A 20 -2.34 -16.31 -8.71
N TYR A 21 -2.92 -15.12 -8.53
CA TYR A 21 -2.17 -13.94 -8.12
C TYR A 21 -1.46 -14.19 -6.77
N LEU A 22 -2.22 -14.63 -5.76
CA LEU A 22 -1.71 -14.92 -4.42
C LEU A 22 -0.64 -16.04 -4.43
N LYS A 23 -0.78 -17.02 -5.32
CA LYS A 23 0.23 -18.08 -5.48
C LYS A 23 1.56 -17.54 -6.04
N ASN A 24 1.51 -16.52 -6.90
CA ASN A 24 2.70 -15.96 -7.55
C ASN A 24 3.35 -14.85 -6.71
N TYR A 25 2.55 -14.00 -6.08
CA TYR A 25 3.01 -12.76 -5.45
C TYR A 25 2.71 -12.68 -3.96
N GLY A 26 1.98 -13.64 -3.39
CA GLY A 26 1.48 -13.54 -2.02
C GLY A 26 0.50 -12.39 -1.86
N TYR A 27 0.36 -11.92 -0.63
CA TYR A 27 -0.43 -10.74 -0.27
C TYR A 27 0.43 -9.47 -0.38
N HIS A 28 1.09 -9.27 -1.52
CA HIS A 28 1.97 -8.13 -1.78
C HIS A 28 1.66 -7.50 -3.13
N PHE A 29 2.00 -6.22 -3.27
CA PHE A 29 1.77 -5.50 -4.52
C PHE A 29 2.85 -5.80 -5.54
N ASN A 30 2.51 -6.51 -6.61
CA ASN A 30 3.28 -6.44 -7.84
C ASN A 30 3.10 -5.08 -8.53
N ARG A 31 3.91 -4.80 -9.56
CA ARG A 31 3.90 -3.50 -10.26
C ARG A 31 2.53 -3.15 -10.84
N LYS A 32 1.81 -4.13 -11.40
CA LYS A 32 0.51 -3.91 -12.04
C LYS A 32 -0.57 -3.57 -11.00
N LEU A 33 -0.65 -4.37 -9.94
CA LEU A 33 -1.60 -4.15 -8.86
C LEU A 33 -1.33 -2.83 -8.13
N TYR A 34 -0.07 -2.49 -7.90
CA TYR A 34 0.32 -1.19 -7.35
C TYR A 34 -0.22 -0.02 -8.20
N LYS A 35 -0.01 -0.07 -9.53
CA LYS A 35 -0.51 0.98 -10.44
C LYS A 35 -2.03 1.07 -10.41
N PHE A 36 -2.72 -0.07 -10.42
CA PHE A 36 -4.17 -0.11 -10.29
C PHE A 36 -4.63 0.50 -8.96
N ALA A 37 -4.01 0.11 -7.85
CA ALA A 37 -4.36 0.59 -6.51
C ALA A 37 -4.17 2.11 -6.39
N VAL A 38 -3.07 2.67 -6.91
CA VAL A 38 -2.84 4.12 -6.93
C VAL A 38 -3.78 4.85 -7.89
N SER A 39 -4.23 4.22 -8.99
CA SER A 39 -5.22 4.83 -9.89
C SER A 39 -6.56 5.15 -9.22
N LYS A 40 -6.82 4.55 -8.04
CA LYS A 40 -8.01 4.80 -7.21
C LYS A 40 -7.76 5.82 -6.10
N MET A 41 -6.56 6.38 -6.00
CA MET A 41 -6.21 7.40 -5.02
C MET A 41 -6.39 8.80 -5.59
N TYR A 42 -6.88 9.69 -4.74
CA TYR A 42 -7.03 11.10 -5.00
C TYR A 42 -6.64 11.87 -3.73
N ARG A 43 -6.24 13.13 -3.89
CA ARG A 43 -5.98 14.04 -2.79
C ARG A 43 -6.85 15.28 -2.90
N GLU A 44 -7.20 15.84 -1.76
CA GLU A 44 -7.90 17.13 -1.69
C GLU A 44 -6.95 18.27 -2.08
N ILE A 45 -7.44 19.17 -2.93
CA ILE A 45 -6.73 20.41 -3.26
C ILE A 45 -6.99 21.41 -2.13
N LYS A 46 -5.92 21.81 -1.44
CA LYS A 46 -5.99 22.70 -0.27
C LYS A 46 -6.78 23.97 -0.55
N GLY A 47 -7.71 24.28 0.35
CA GLY A 47 -8.55 25.47 0.26
C GLY A 47 -9.69 25.35 -0.75
N THR A 48 -9.99 24.14 -1.24
CA THR A 48 -11.11 23.89 -2.15
C THR A 48 -11.81 22.57 -1.80
N ASP A 49 -13.05 22.40 -2.23
CA ASP A 49 -13.80 21.14 -2.13
C ASP A 49 -13.50 20.18 -3.30
N LYS A 50 -12.39 20.39 -4.02
CA LYS A 50 -12.02 19.62 -5.20
C LYS A 50 -10.93 18.60 -4.87
N THR A 51 -10.95 17.49 -5.61
CA THR A 51 -9.94 16.44 -5.52
C THR A 51 -9.17 16.30 -6.82
N GLU A 52 -7.91 15.89 -6.75
CA GLU A 52 -7.09 15.53 -7.91
C GLU A 52 -6.52 14.11 -7.76
N PRO A 53 -6.39 13.35 -8.87
CA PRO A 53 -5.82 12.01 -8.85
C PRO A 53 -4.31 12.05 -8.55
N ILE A 54 -3.80 10.95 -8.01
CA ILE A 54 -2.36 10.79 -7.75
C ILE A 54 -1.76 9.89 -8.81
N ALA A 55 -0.57 10.26 -9.28
CA ALA A 55 0.20 9.44 -10.20
C ALA A 55 1.00 8.37 -9.44
N PRO A 56 1.05 7.12 -9.95
CA PRO A 56 1.99 6.12 -9.45
C PRO A 56 3.42 6.67 -9.47
N THR A 57 4.08 6.59 -8.33
CA THR A 57 5.50 6.91 -8.19
C THR A 57 6.34 5.68 -8.55
N GLU A 58 7.50 5.90 -9.19
CA GLU A 58 8.46 4.84 -9.45
C GLU A 58 9.13 4.39 -8.15
N LYS A 59 9.43 3.09 -8.03
CA LYS A 59 9.95 2.48 -6.79
C LYS A 59 11.28 3.12 -6.37
N GLU A 60 12.12 3.44 -7.34
CA GLU A 60 13.45 4.01 -7.14
C GLU A 60 13.40 5.36 -6.40
N LYS A 61 12.35 6.16 -6.62
CA LYS A 61 12.17 7.43 -5.90
C LYS A 61 11.89 7.22 -4.41
N VAL A 62 11.18 6.14 -4.07
CA VAL A 62 10.91 5.78 -2.68
C VAL A 62 12.18 5.23 -2.03
N ASP A 63 12.94 4.40 -2.75
CA ASP A 63 14.23 3.90 -2.29
C ASP A 63 15.24 5.06 -2.04
N GLU A 64 15.29 6.05 -2.92
CA GLU A 64 16.09 7.28 -2.77
C GLU A 64 15.66 8.11 -1.55
N LEU A 65 14.35 8.26 -1.34
CA LEU A 65 13.79 8.95 -0.17
C LEU A 65 14.21 8.29 1.13
N LEU A 66 14.09 6.96 1.23
CA LEU A 66 14.47 6.20 2.42
C LEU A 66 15.98 6.32 2.67
N LYS A 67 16.78 6.22 1.61
CA LYS A 67 18.24 6.39 1.69
C LYS A 67 18.64 7.80 2.14
N LYS A 68 17.99 8.85 1.63
CA LYS A 68 18.22 10.26 2.00
C LYS A 68 18.11 10.46 3.52
N TYR A 69 17.17 9.76 4.16
CA TYR A 69 16.95 9.84 5.62
C TYR A 69 17.55 8.65 6.40
N SER A 70 18.41 7.85 5.77
CA SER A 70 19.09 6.69 6.38
C SER A 70 18.13 5.67 7.01
N ILE A 71 16.97 5.46 6.38
CA ILE A 71 15.96 4.50 6.81
C ILE A 71 16.18 3.18 6.07
N THR A 72 16.17 2.09 6.81
CA THR A 72 16.15 0.71 6.28
C THR A 72 14.85 0.05 6.69
N LEU A 73 14.24 -0.66 5.74
CA LEU A 73 13.04 -1.47 5.93
C LEU A 73 13.45 -2.93 5.99
N GLU A 74 12.98 -3.66 7.00
CA GLU A 74 13.34 -5.06 7.23
C GLU A 74 12.35 -6.01 6.54
N ASN A 75 11.07 -5.61 6.46
CA ASN A 75 9.98 -6.46 5.96
C ASN A 75 9.34 -5.92 4.67
N ASN A 76 10.06 -5.09 3.90
CA ASN A 76 9.50 -4.57 2.65
C ASN A 76 9.54 -5.62 1.54
N GLU A 77 8.37 -5.91 0.97
CA GLU A 77 8.22 -6.79 -0.19
C GLU A 77 7.67 -6.00 -1.40
N MET A 78 8.25 -6.27 -2.57
CA MET A 78 7.80 -5.72 -3.87
C MET A 78 7.51 -4.20 -3.87
N TYR A 79 6.24 -3.80 -4.05
CA TYR A 79 5.78 -2.40 -4.09
C TYR A 79 5.05 -1.96 -2.81
N ASP A 80 5.13 -2.71 -1.71
CA ASP A 80 4.38 -2.41 -0.49
C ASP A 80 4.77 -1.04 0.10
N ALA A 81 6.07 -0.75 0.27
CA ALA A 81 6.53 0.57 0.70
C ALA A 81 6.14 1.68 -0.30
N THR A 82 6.17 1.39 -1.61
CA THR A 82 5.78 2.35 -2.66
C THR A 82 4.28 2.66 -2.61
N TYR A 83 3.46 1.67 -2.27
CA TYR A 83 2.04 1.82 -2.05
C TYR A 83 1.77 2.69 -0.81
N ILE A 84 2.45 2.42 0.32
CA ILE A 84 2.33 3.23 1.54
C ILE A 84 2.79 4.68 1.30
N TYR A 85 3.88 4.88 0.55
CA TYR A 85 4.29 6.21 0.11
C TYR A 85 3.15 6.91 -0.65
N SER A 86 2.56 6.24 -1.65
CA SER A 86 1.49 6.84 -2.45
C SER A 86 0.24 7.19 -1.62
N MET A 87 -0.10 6.35 -0.64
CA MET A 87 -1.16 6.61 0.33
C MET A 87 -0.84 7.82 1.22
N ALA A 88 0.40 7.91 1.72
CA ALA A 88 0.84 9.05 2.53
C ALA A 88 0.74 10.36 1.72
N MET A 89 1.13 10.33 0.45
CA MET A 89 1.02 11.47 -0.47
C MET A 89 -0.44 11.86 -0.76
N ALA A 90 -1.39 10.92 -0.60
CA ALA A 90 -2.82 11.16 -0.79
C ALA A 90 -3.45 11.87 0.40
N ASP A 91 -3.27 11.28 1.58
CA ASP A 91 -4.13 11.59 2.72
C ASP A 91 -3.39 12.36 3.82
N LEU A 92 -2.08 12.17 3.93
CA LEU A 92 -1.32 12.52 5.13
C LEU A 92 -0.24 13.59 4.92
N TYR A 93 0.20 13.83 3.68
CA TYR A 93 1.34 14.70 3.39
C TYR A 93 0.98 16.15 3.08
N GLY A 94 1.77 17.08 3.66
CA GLY A 94 1.80 18.50 3.32
C GLY A 94 1.41 19.43 4.46
N THR A 95 1.58 20.76 4.27
CA THR A 95 1.23 21.81 5.25
C THR A 95 -0.19 21.65 5.82
N GLY A 96 -0.31 21.49 7.14
CA GLY A 96 -1.61 21.31 7.81
C GLY A 96 -2.12 19.86 7.85
N LYS A 97 -1.34 18.88 7.37
CA LYS A 97 -1.60 17.45 7.50
C LYS A 97 -0.59 16.82 8.48
N SER A 98 -0.80 15.55 8.81
CA SER A 98 -0.05 14.84 9.85
C SER A 98 1.43 14.58 9.51
N LEU A 99 1.77 14.54 8.21
CA LEU A 99 3.14 14.34 7.72
C LEU A 99 3.62 15.63 7.01
N PRO A 100 4.19 16.60 7.76
CA PRO A 100 4.49 17.92 7.21
C PRO A 100 5.70 17.95 6.28
N THR A 101 6.59 16.96 6.35
CA THR A 101 7.83 16.89 5.55
C THR A 101 8.05 15.48 5.02
N GLU A 102 8.89 15.37 3.98
CA GLU A 102 9.29 14.08 3.39
C GLU A 102 9.94 13.14 4.42
N GLN A 103 10.62 13.68 5.43
CA GLN A 103 11.21 12.87 6.50
C GLN A 103 10.14 12.15 7.31
N PHE A 104 9.01 12.82 7.62
CA PHE A 104 7.89 12.19 8.30
C PHE A 104 7.20 11.14 7.41
N VAL A 105 7.16 11.35 6.09
CA VAL A 105 6.69 10.31 5.15
C VAL A 105 7.59 9.08 5.20
N ALA A 106 8.91 9.26 5.20
CA ALA A 106 9.86 8.16 5.27
C ALA A 106 9.74 7.38 6.60
N LEU A 107 9.54 8.07 7.73
CA LEU A 107 9.26 7.45 9.02
C LEU A 107 7.92 6.70 9.02
N TYR A 108 6.86 7.29 8.47
CA TYR A 108 5.55 6.63 8.35
C TYR A 108 5.62 5.32 7.53
N ILE A 109 6.39 5.31 6.44
CA ILE A 109 6.63 4.08 5.67
C ILE A 109 7.31 3.03 6.56
N LYS A 110 8.34 3.42 7.32
CA LYS A 110 9.01 2.51 8.26
C LYS A 110 8.03 1.93 9.28
N ASP A 111 7.25 2.79 9.90
CA ASP A 111 6.31 2.39 10.96
C ASP A 111 5.24 1.42 10.43
N LYS A 112 4.78 1.56 9.17
CA LYS A 112 3.79 0.66 8.56
C LYS A 112 4.38 -0.65 8.04
N ILE A 113 5.61 -0.62 7.50
CA ILE A 113 6.25 -1.78 6.90
C ILE A 113 6.87 -2.68 7.96
N ASP A 114 7.53 -2.09 8.96
CA ASP A 114 8.23 -2.81 10.02
C ASP A 114 7.40 -2.92 11.31
N ASP A 115 6.08 -2.80 11.21
CA ASP A 115 5.19 -2.96 12.36
C ASP A 115 5.32 -4.37 12.95
N ILE A 116 5.74 -4.43 14.22
CA ILE A 116 6.08 -5.68 14.92
C ILE A 116 4.87 -6.57 15.20
N ASP A 117 3.66 -6.01 15.28
CA ASP A 117 2.44 -6.76 15.57
C ASP A 117 1.54 -7.01 14.36
N GLN A 118 1.93 -6.45 13.21
CA GLN A 118 1.27 -6.65 11.93
C GLN A 118 1.65 -8.02 11.32
N PRO A 119 0.67 -8.81 10.84
CA PRO A 119 0.97 -10.00 10.06
C PRO A 119 1.51 -9.64 8.67
N ASP A 120 2.27 -10.56 8.10
CA ASP A 120 2.73 -10.45 6.71
C ASP A 120 1.55 -10.28 5.74
N GLY A 121 1.71 -9.42 4.74
CA GLY A 121 0.66 -9.09 3.76
C GLY A 121 -0.50 -8.23 4.28
N TYR A 122 -0.42 -7.67 5.49
CA TYR A 122 -1.51 -6.85 6.05
C TYR A 122 -1.86 -5.63 5.18
N ILE A 123 -0.86 -4.92 4.63
CA ILE A 123 -1.09 -3.71 3.82
C ILE A 123 -1.93 -4.03 2.59
N PHE A 124 -1.68 -5.18 1.94
CA PHE A 124 -2.51 -5.67 0.85
C PHE A 124 -3.93 -5.97 1.32
N ASN A 125 -4.09 -6.65 2.46
CA ASN A 125 -5.40 -7.02 2.98
C ASN A 125 -6.23 -5.78 3.38
N GLU A 126 -5.59 -4.77 3.96
CA GLU A 126 -6.20 -3.46 4.26
C GLU A 126 -6.72 -2.81 2.97
N TRP A 127 -5.90 -2.79 1.92
CA TRP A 127 -6.31 -2.27 0.60
C TRP A 127 -7.44 -3.09 -0.03
N TYR A 128 -7.32 -4.43 -0.01
CA TYR A 128 -8.31 -5.30 -0.65
C TYR A 128 -9.66 -5.20 0.06
N ALA A 129 -9.67 -5.18 1.39
CA ALA A 129 -10.87 -4.94 2.18
C ALA A 129 -11.53 -3.59 1.81
N LYS A 130 -10.74 -2.53 1.59
CA LYS A 130 -11.25 -1.24 1.11
C LYS A 130 -11.88 -1.35 -0.29
N MET A 131 -11.28 -2.09 -1.21
CA MET A 131 -11.85 -2.30 -2.56
C MET A 131 -13.18 -3.05 -2.50
N CYS A 132 -13.24 -4.14 -1.72
CA CYS A 132 -14.48 -4.90 -1.48
C CYS A 132 -15.56 -4.02 -0.86
N PHE A 133 -15.24 -3.26 0.19
CA PHE A 133 -16.18 -2.37 0.86
C PHE A 133 -16.70 -1.26 -0.07
N ALA A 134 -15.84 -0.72 -0.95
CA ALA A 134 -16.21 0.28 -1.94
C ALA A 134 -16.93 -0.30 -3.17
N GLY A 135 -17.05 -1.63 -3.29
CA GLY A 135 -17.62 -2.28 -4.47
C GLY A 135 -16.79 -2.11 -5.75
N ILE A 136 -15.47 -1.90 -5.61
CA ILE A 136 -14.56 -1.72 -6.73
C ILE A 136 -14.02 -3.10 -7.15
N PRO A 137 -14.35 -3.61 -8.35
CA PRO A 137 -13.83 -4.88 -8.81
C PRO A 137 -12.34 -4.78 -9.12
N VAL A 138 -11.62 -5.87 -8.86
CA VAL A 138 -10.22 -6.08 -9.27
C VAL A 138 -10.23 -7.16 -10.33
N ASP A 139 -9.73 -6.84 -11.52
CA ASP A 139 -9.50 -7.82 -12.58
C ASP A 139 -8.19 -8.54 -12.31
N TRP A 140 -8.23 -9.70 -11.64
CA TRP A 140 -7.01 -10.36 -11.20
C TRP A 140 -6.22 -10.97 -12.35
N GLU A 141 -6.86 -11.31 -13.47
CA GLU A 141 -6.17 -11.78 -14.66
C GLU A 141 -5.26 -10.69 -15.25
N GLU A 142 -5.75 -9.46 -15.33
CA GLU A 142 -4.94 -8.31 -15.76
C GLU A 142 -3.78 -8.02 -14.78
N MET A 143 -3.96 -8.33 -13.50
CA MET A 143 -2.96 -8.09 -12.46
C MET A 143 -1.83 -9.12 -12.44
N LEU A 144 -1.98 -10.28 -13.10
CA LEU A 144 -0.97 -11.33 -13.16
C LEU A 144 0.31 -10.92 -13.92
#